data_AF-A0A179S7W1-F1
#
_entry.id   AF-A0A179S7W1-F1
#
_cell.length_a   1.000
_cell.length_b   1.000
_cell.length_c   1.000
_cell.angle_alpha   90.00
_cell.angle_beta   90.00
_cell.angle_gamma   90.00
#
_symmetry.space_group_name_H-M   'P 1'
#
loop_
_entity.id
_entity.type
_entity.pdbx_description
1 polymer ?
#
loop_
_entity_poly.entity_id
_entity_poly.type
_entity_poly.pdbx_seq_one_letter_code
_entity_poly.pdbx_strand_id
1 'polypeptide(L)' 'MDTCSGTPVSLTLGRRRIEGVLRAVGEFVDMPEAPGTPGRRLRNLILDFGPACAPVEVWLAEPEPLGPPAPTASSRS' A
#
# COMPACT_ATOMS: atom_id res chain seq x y z
N MET A 1 8.95 -13.55 -7.98
CA MET A 1 8.55 -14.21 -6.73
C MET A 1 7.90 -13.16 -5.86
N ASP A 2 6.61 -13.30 -5.56
CA ASP A 2 5.86 -12.35 -4.74
C ASP A 2 6.31 -12.46 -3.28
N THR A 3 7.34 -11.71 -2.94
CA THR A 3 8.02 -11.74 -1.63
C THR A 3 7.12 -11.40 -0.45
N CYS A 4 5.89 -10.93 -0.70
CA CYS A 4 4.94 -10.51 0.32
C CYS A 4 3.77 -11.49 0.51
N SER A 5 3.70 -12.59 -0.24
CA SER A 5 2.63 -13.59 -0.05
C SER A 5 2.67 -14.19 1.36
N GLY A 6 1.51 -14.28 2.01
CA GLY A 6 1.36 -14.76 3.39
C GLY A 6 1.60 -13.68 4.46
N THR A 7 1.92 -12.44 4.07
CA THR A 7 2.08 -11.33 5.03
C THR A 7 0.75 -11.08 5.75
N PRO A 8 0.72 -11.09 7.10
CA PRO A 8 -0.48 -10.76 7.85
C PRO A 8 -0.95 -9.33 7.57
N VAL A 9 -2.25 -9.16 7.36
CA VAL A 9 -2.87 -7.86 7.13
C VAL A 9 -4.13 -7.70 7.98
N SER A 10 -4.45 -6.45 8.29
CA SER A 10 -5.71 -6.06 8.92
C SER A 10 -6.43 -5.03 8.07
N LEU A 11 -7.70 -5.28 7.78
CA LEU A 11 -8.58 -4.31 7.13
C LEU A 11 -9.61 -3.76 8.13
N THR A 12 -9.63 -2.45 8.30
CA THR A 12 -10.62 -1.76 9.13
C THR A 12 -11.73 -1.17 8.26
N LEU A 13 -12.97 -1.62 8.48
CA LEU A 13 -14.18 -1.14 7.83
C LEU A 13 -15.10 -0.49 8.88
N GLY A 14 -15.00 0.83 9.03
CA GLY A 14 -15.69 1.56 10.10
C GLY A 14 -15.23 1.08 11.48
N ARG A 15 -16.12 0.44 12.24
CA ARG A 15 -15.81 -0.16 13.57
C ARG A 15 -15.42 -1.64 13.51
N ARG A 16 -15.46 -2.26 12.33
CA ARG A 16 -15.13 -3.68 12.14
C ARG A 16 -13.68 -3.80 11.71
N ARG A 17 -12.98 -4.79 12.25
CA ARG A 17 -11.63 -5.16 11.86
C ARG A 17 -11.63 -6.61 11.41
N ILE A 18 -11.00 -6.87 10.27
CA ILE A 18 -10.92 -8.19 9.65
C ILE A 18 -9.45 -8.52 9.45
N GLU A 19 -9.02 -9.65 9.99
CA GLU A 19 -7.64 -10.14 9.88
C GLU A 19 -7.53 -11.13 8.72
N GLY A 20 -6.43 -11.06 7.97
CA GLY A 20 -6.21 -11.90 6.81
C GLY A 20 -4.75 -11.93 6.39
N VAL A 21 -4.51 -12.36 5.17
CA VAL A 21 -3.18 -12.43 4.57
C VAL A 21 -3.15 -11.76 3.21
N LEU A 22 -2.02 -11.14 2.88
CA LEU A 22 -1.72 -10.70 1.53
C LEU A 22 -1.45 -11.94 0.67
N ARG A 23 -2.25 -12.12 -0.37
CA ARG A 23 -2.23 -13.30 -1.22
C ARG A 23 -1.39 -13.09 -2.46
N ALA A 24 -1.48 -11.89 -3.03
CA ALA A 24 -0.70 -11.47 -4.18
C ALA A 24 -0.62 -9.94 -4.24
N VAL A 25 0.36 -9.45 -4.99
CA VAL A 25 0.51 -8.04 -5.33
C VAL A 25 0.36 -7.91 -6.83
N GLY A 26 -0.61 -7.13 -7.27
CA GLY A 26 -0.91 -6.94 -8.67
C GLY A 26 -0.18 -5.76 -9.29
N GLU A 27 -0.79 -5.25 -10.36
CA GLU A 27 -0.27 -4.15 -11.17
C GLU A 27 -0.41 -2.77 -10.48
N PHE A 28 0.16 -1.78 -11.14
CA PHE A 28 0.01 -0.37 -10.78
C PHE A 28 -0.93 0.35 -11.74
N VAL A 29 -1.63 1.36 -11.22
CA VAL A 29 -2.43 2.30 -12.02
C VAL A 29 -2.04 3.72 -11.63
N ASP A 30 -1.70 4.52 -12.63
CA ASP A 30 -1.50 5.95 -12.48
C ASP A 30 -2.85 6.65 -12.61
N MET A 31 -3.27 7.33 -11.54
CA MET A 31 -4.50 8.11 -11.54
C MET A 31 -4.23 9.47 -12.19
N PRO A 32 -5.16 9.97 -13.02
CA PRO A 32 -5.01 11.27 -13.66
C PRO A 32 -4.89 12.37 -12.61
N GLU A 33 -4.09 13.38 -12.93
CA GLU A 33 -4.04 14.62 -12.16
C GLU A 33 -5.40 15.32 -12.23
N ALA A 34 -5.84 15.88 -11.12
CA ALA A 34 -6.98 16.81 -11.09
C ALA A 34 -6.52 18.17 -10.54
N PRO A 35 -7.18 19.28 -10.94
CA PRO A 35 -6.79 20.61 -10.49
C PRO A 35 -6.72 20.68 -8.96
N GLY A 36 -5.55 21.00 -8.41
CA GLY A 36 -5.33 21.09 -6.97
C GLY A 36 -4.99 19.77 -6.26
N THR A 37 -4.86 18.66 -6.98
CA THR A 37 -4.43 17.37 -6.42
C THR A 37 -3.31 16.75 -7.25
N PRO A 38 -2.16 16.40 -6.65
CA PRO A 38 -1.09 15.72 -7.38
C PRO A 38 -1.59 14.37 -7.93
N GLY A 39 -1.03 13.96 -9.07
CA GLY A 39 -1.21 12.62 -9.58
C GLY A 39 -0.78 11.59 -8.54
N ARG A 40 -1.47 10.45 -8.49
CA ARG A 40 -1.16 9.38 -7.53
C ARG A 40 -1.05 8.05 -8.24
N ARG A 41 -0.05 7.27 -7.85
CA ARG A 41 0.09 5.88 -8.28
C ARG A 41 -0.55 4.96 -7.25
N LEU A 42 -1.45 4.09 -7.71
CA LEU A 42 -2.09 3.08 -6.90
C LEU A 42 -1.46 1.72 -7.17
N ARG A 43 -1.27 0.93 -6.12
CA ARG A 43 -0.82 -0.46 -6.19
C ARG A 43 -1.96 -1.41 -5.84
N ASN A 44 -2.17 -2.43 -6.66
CA ASN A 44 -3.15 -3.47 -6.39
C ASN A 44 -2.63 -4.48 -5.37
N LEU A 45 -3.44 -4.80 -4.36
CA LEU A 45 -3.19 -5.87 -3.41
C LEU A 45 -4.40 -6.80 -3.37
N ILE A 46 -4.14 -8.10 -3.41
CA ILE A 46 -5.17 -9.15 -3.30
C ILE A 46 -5.08 -9.72 -1.89
N LEU A 47 -6.13 -9.51 -1.09
CA LEU A 47 -6.21 -9.90 0.31
C LEU A 47 -7.13 -11.11 0.46
N ASP A 48 -6.74 -12.04 1.32
CA ASP A 48 -7.52 -13.23 1.65
C ASP A 48 -7.83 -13.21 3.15
N PHE A 49 -9.11 -13.20 3.50
CA PHE A 49 -9.59 -13.21 4.89
C PHE A 49 -10.17 -14.57 5.29
N GLY A 50 -9.66 -15.64 4.67
CA GLY A 50 -10.02 -17.01 4.96
C GLY A 50 -11.36 -17.44 4.33
N PRO A 51 -11.96 -18.54 4.81
CA PRO A 51 -13.09 -19.20 4.15
C PRO A 51 -14.40 -18.39 4.19
N ALA A 52 -14.43 -17.26 4.90
CA ALA A 52 -15.62 -16.43 5.05
C ALA A 52 -15.91 -15.54 3.84
N CYS A 53 -14.95 -15.34 2.93
CA CYS A 53 -15.13 -14.44 1.78
C CYS A 53 -14.28 -14.84 0.57
N ALA A 54 -14.68 -14.38 -0.62
CA ALA A 54 -13.81 -14.38 -1.78
C ALA A 54 -12.61 -13.42 -1.56
N PRO A 55 -11.47 -13.62 -2.25
CA PRO A 55 -10.36 -12.67 -2.22
C PRO A 55 -10.82 -11.25 -2.55
N VAL A 56 -10.27 -10.27 -1.84
CA VAL A 56 -10.62 -8.86 -1.97
C VAL A 56 -9.48 -8.11 -2.63
N GLU A 57 -9.77 -7.39 -3.71
CA GLU A 57 -8.83 -6.49 -4.37
C GLU A 57 -8.92 -5.09 -3.77
N VAL A 58 -7.77 -4.53 -3.40
CA VAL A 58 -7.65 -3.15 -2.93
C VAL A 58 -6.59 -2.40 -3.72
N TRP A 59 -6.83 -1.12 -3.98
CA TRP A 59 -5.88 -0.23 -4.64
C TRP A 59 -5.43 0.82 -3.63
N LEU A 60 -4.18 0.74 -3.19
CA LEU A 60 -3.62 1.65 -2.19
C LEU A 60 -2.65 2.62 -2.85
N ALA A 61 -2.67 3.88 -2.45
CA ALA A 61 -1.67 4.84 -2.88
C ALA A 61 -0.28 4.39 -2.42
N GLU A 62 0.70 4.46 -3.30
CA GLU A 62 2.08 4.29 -2.86
C GLU A 62 2.45 5.44 -1.92
N PRO A 63 3.13 5.15 -0.79
CA PRO A 63 3.70 6.21 0.03
C PRO A 63 4.61 7.05 -0.85
N GLU A 64 4.48 8.38 -0.80
CA GLU A 64 5.49 9.23 -1.41
C GLU A 64 6.85 8.87 -0.79
N PRO A 65 7.91 8.73 -1.60
CA PRO A 65 9.24 8.55 -1.07
C PRO A 65 9.53 9.73 -0.14
N LEU A 66 9.68 9.45 1.16
CA LEU A 66 10.29 10.41 2.08
C LEU A 66 11.60 10.84 1.42
N GLY A 67 11.69 12.13 1.06
CA GLY A 67 12.76 12.67 0.23
C GLY A 67 14.16 12.31 0.73
N PRO A 68 15.21 12.62 -0.05
CA PRO A 68 16.58 12.24 0.30
C PRO A 68 16.90 12.70 1.74
N PRO A 69 17.58 11.85 2.55
CA PRO A 69 17.93 12.21 3.92
C PRO A 69 18.65 13.55 3.91
N ALA A 70 18.18 14.50 4.73
CA ALA A 70 18.80 15.81 4.85
C ALA A 70 20.31 15.64 5.06
N PRO A 71 21.16 16.41 4.38
CA PRO A 71 22.61 16.28 4.55
C PRO A 71 22.93 16.56 6.02
N THR A 72 23.42 15.53 6.71
CA THR A 72 23.98 15.67 8.06
C THR A 72 25.01 16.78 8.01
N ALA A 73 24.76 17.86 8.74
CA ALA A 73 25.72 18.94 8.90
C ALA A 73 26.99 18.34 9.54
N SER A 74 28.00 18.05 8.71
CA SER A 74 29.34 17.77 9.19
C SER A 74 29.85 19.03 9.88
N SER A 75 29.74 19.02 11.20
CA SER A 75 30.34 20.01 12.09
C SER A 75 31.84 20.00 11.83
N ARG A 76 32.35 21.02 11.13
CA ARG A 76 33.79 21.22 10.95
C ARG A 76 34.38 21.46 12.34
N SER A 77 35.30 20.57 12.72
CA SER A 77 36.27 20.79 13.81
C SER A 77 37.51 21.46 13.23
#